data_AF-A0A8S3AXM6-F1
#
_entry.id   AF-A0A8S3AXM6-F1
#
_cell.length_a   1.000
_cell.length_b   1.000
_cell.length_c   1.000
_cell.angle_alpha   90.00
_cell.angle_beta   90.00
_cell.angle_gamma   90.00
#
_symmetry.space_group_name_H-M   'P 1'
#
loop_
_entity.id
_entity.type
_entity.pdbx_description
1 polymer ?
#
loop_
_entity_poly.entity_id
_entity_poly.type
_entity_poly.pdbx_seq_one_letter_code
_entity_poly.pdbx_strand_id
1 'polypeptide(L)' 'FQAFSLGLGSQFENVKKSYIEANQLLGDIIKVTPSSKVVGDLAQFMVQNNLTAKNVRERGDELSFPSSVVEFMQGQLGQV' A
#
# COMPACT_ATOMS: atom_id res chain seq x y z
N PHE A 1 4.80 -15.58 6.18
CA PHE A 1 4.06 -14.52 5.47
C PHE A 1 4.87 -13.23 5.48
N GLN A 2 4.77 -12.40 4.43
CA GLN A 2 5.55 -11.18 4.23
C GLN A 2 5.55 -10.25 5.46
N ALA A 3 4.40 -10.07 6.12
CA ALA A 3 4.30 -9.29 7.36
C ALA A 3 5.20 -9.82 8.50
N PHE A 4 5.33 -11.15 8.66
CA PHE A 4 6.23 -11.73 9.69
C PHE A 4 7.70 -11.57 9.32
N SER A 5 8.04 -11.63 8.02
CA SER A 5 9.41 -11.40 7.54
C SER A 5 9.90 -9.97 7.77
N LEU A 6 8.97 -9.01 7.94
CA LEU A 6 9.26 -7.59 8.18
C LEU A 6 9.14 -7.20 9.66
N GLY A 7 9.01 -8.17 10.59
CA GLY A 7 8.83 -7.88 12.01
C GLY A 7 7.44 -7.32 12.36
N LEU A 8 6.49 -7.30 11.41
CA LEU A 8 5.14 -6.79 11.58
C LEU A 8 4.16 -7.85 12.11
N GLY A 9 4.63 -8.96 12.66
CA GLY A 9 3.77 -10.02 13.20
C GLY A 9 2.82 -9.51 14.28
N SER A 10 3.30 -8.64 15.18
CA SER A 10 2.49 -7.95 16.19
C SER A 10 1.65 -6.81 15.63
N GLN A 11 1.99 -6.31 14.43
CA GLN A 11 1.34 -5.20 13.75
C GLN A 11 0.34 -5.66 12.68
N PHE A 12 0.05 -6.97 12.60
CA PHE A 12 -0.79 -7.53 11.55
C PHE A 12 -2.19 -6.90 11.49
N GLU A 13 -2.78 -6.59 12.65
CA GLU A 13 -4.05 -5.87 12.73
C GLU A 13 -3.98 -4.46 12.13
N ASN A 14 -2.86 -3.77 12.31
CA ASN A 14 -2.63 -2.46 11.71
C ASN A 14 -2.43 -2.57 10.21
N VAL A 15 -1.72 -3.60 9.73
CA VAL A 15 -1.58 -3.87 8.29
C VAL A 15 -2.94 -4.12 7.64
N LYS A 16 -3.84 -4.88 8.27
CA LYS A 16 -5.21 -5.08 7.75
C LYS A 16 -5.99 -3.78 7.66
N LYS A 17 -5.91 -2.89 8.66
CA LYS A 17 -6.55 -1.56 8.62
C LYS A 17 -5.97 -0.69 7.51
N SER A 18 -4.65 -0.61 7.44
CA SER A 18 -3.95 0.15 6.38
C SER A 18 -4.22 -0.44 5.00
N TYR A 19 -4.54 -1.72 4.86
CA TYR A 19 -4.94 -2.32 3.58
C TYR A 19 -6.24 -1.74 3.03
N ILE A 20 -7.21 -1.46 3.92
CA ILE A 20 -8.47 -0.81 3.54
C ILE A 20 -8.19 0.64 3.10
N GLU A 21 -7.37 1.36 3.87
CA GLU A 21 -7.00 2.73 3.55
C GLU A 21 -6.20 2.84 2.25
N ALA A 22 -5.23 1.94 2.04
CA ALA A 22 -4.44 1.84 0.82
C ALA A 22 -5.31 1.60 -0.42
N ASN A 23 -6.32 0.73 -0.30
CA ASN A 23 -7.28 0.51 -1.39
C ASN A 23 -8.06 1.79 -1.73
N GLN A 24 -8.50 2.55 -0.72
CA GLN A 24 -9.19 3.83 -0.93
C GLN A 24 -8.28 4.91 -1.50
N LEU A 25 -7.00 4.94 -1.12
CA LEU A 25 -5.99 5.82 -1.70
C LEU A 25 -5.77 5.54 -3.19
N LEU A 26 -5.83 4.27 -3.58
CA LEU A 26 -5.64 3.82 -4.96
C LEU A 26 -6.92 3.87 -5.81
N GLY A 27 -8.04 4.36 -5.25
CA GLY A 27 -9.29 4.55 -6.00
C GLY A 27 -10.28 3.38 -5.93
N ASP A 28 -10.23 2.57 -4.87
CA ASP A 28 -11.11 1.42 -4.64
C ASP A 28 -11.10 0.38 -5.76
N ILE A 29 -9.91 -0.13 -6.06
CA ILE A 29 -9.67 -1.03 -7.20
C ILE A 29 -10.08 -2.47 -6.92
N ILE A 30 -10.30 -3.25 -7.98
CA ILE A 30 -10.42 -4.70 -7.91
C ILE A 30 -9.08 -5.27 -7.44
N LYS A 31 -9.09 -6.09 -6.38
CA LYS A 31 -7.89 -6.63 -5.71
C LYS A 31 -7.70 -8.12 -6.04
N VAL A 32 -7.07 -8.39 -7.17
CA VAL A 32 -6.62 -9.72 -7.58
C VAL A 32 -5.16 -9.62 -8.02
N THR A 33 -4.46 -10.72 -8.23
CA THR A 33 -3.09 -10.64 -8.76
C THR A 33 -3.10 -9.93 -10.12
N PRO A 34 -2.30 -8.87 -10.35
CA PRO A 34 -1.25 -8.30 -9.49
C PRO A 34 -1.66 -7.14 -8.56
N SER A 35 -2.84 -6.52 -8.76
CA SER A 35 -3.30 -5.35 -7.98
C SER A 35 -3.44 -5.59 -6.48
N SER A 36 -3.80 -6.80 -6.04
CA SER A 36 -3.87 -7.16 -4.62
C SER A 36 -2.52 -7.03 -3.89
N LYS A 37 -1.41 -7.28 -4.62
CA LYS A 37 -0.05 -7.07 -4.12
C LYS A 37 0.26 -5.58 -3.98
N VAL A 38 -0.11 -4.77 -4.96
CA VAL A 38 0.10 -3.30 -4.92
C VAL A 38 -0.53 -2.69 -3.67
N VAL A 39 -1.79 -3.02 -3.38
CA VAL A 39 -2.48 -2.58 -2.17
C VAL A 39 -1.76 -3.07 -0.90
N GLY A 40 -1.26 -4.32 -0.92
CA GLY A 40 -0.55 -4.92 0.21
C GLY A 40 0.80 -4.26 0.50
N ASP A 41 1.56 -3.93 -0.55
CA ASP A 41 2.86 -3.27 -0.42
C ASP A 41 2.67 -1.82 0.09
N LEU A 42 1.66 -1.10 -0.41
CA LEU A 42 1.32 0.25 0.12
C LEU A 42 0.89 0.19 1.59
N ALA A 43 0.07 -0.78 1.97
CA ALA A 43 -0.35 -0.95 3.37
C ALA A 43 0.83 -1.22 4.31
N GLN A 44 1.75 -2.10 3.91
CA GLN A 44 2.96 -2.39 4.67
C GLN A 44 3.86 -1.15 4.78
N PHE A 45 4.03 -0.40 3.70
CA PHE A 45 4.76 0.86 3.68
C PHE A 45 4.16 1.88 4.66
N MET A 46 2.82 2.03 4.67
CA MET A 46 2.14 2.94 5.59
C MET A 46 2.40 2.56 7.05
N VAL A 47 2.27 1.28 7.40
CA VAL A 47 2.50 0.81 8.78
C VAL A 47 3.96 1.00 9.21
N GLN A 48 4.92 0.65 8.34
CA GLN A 48 6.35 0.78 8.66
C GLN A 48 6.77 2.23 8.91
N ASN A 49 6.16 3.17 8.19
CA ASN A 49 6.49 4.59 8.26
C ASN A 49 5.52 5.39 9.16
N ASN A 50 4.61 4.72 9.88
CA ASN A 50 3.57 5.34 10.69
C ASN A 50 2.76 6.41 9.93
N LEU A 51 2.44 6.14 8.67
CA LEU A 51 1.72 7.06 7.79
C LEU A 51 0.21 6.81 7.85
N THR A 52 -0.55 7.90 7.98
CA THR A 52 -2.00 7.89 7.76
C THR A 52 -2.31 8.13 6.29
N ALA A 53 -3.52 7.74 5.83
CA ALA A 53 -3.96 8.06 4.47
C ALA A 53 -3.90 9.56 4.12
N LYS A 54 -4.16 10.42 5.11
CA LYS A 54 -4.01 11.87 4.96
C LYS A 54 -2.56 12.26 4.68
N ASN A 55 -1.60 11.73 5.45
CA ASN A 55 -0.18 12.02 5.24
C ASN A 55 0.31 11.56 3.87
N VAL A 56 -0.17 10.40 3.39
CA VAL A 56 0.18 9.90 2.06
C VAL A 56 -0.28 10.85 0.96
N ARG A 57 -1.48 11.44 1.08
CA ARG A 57 -2.00 12.41 0.11
C ARG A 57 -1.29 13.76 0.18
N GLU A 58 -1.01 14.26 1.38
CA GLU A 58 -0.45 15.60 1.58
C GLU A 58 1.06 15.65 1.32
N ARG A 59 1.78 14.56 1.56
CA ARG A 59 3.24 14.50 1.49
C ARG A 59 3.75 13.50 0.45
N GLY A 60 2.90 13.11 -0.51
CA GLY A 60 3.23 12.10 -1.51
C GLY A 60 4.54 12.38 -2.24
N ASP A 61 4.82 13.64 -2.54
CA ASP A 61 6.03 14.06 -3.27
C ASP A 61 7.35 13.84 -2.50
N GLU A 62 7.27 13.69 -1.17
CA GLU A 62 8.43 13.42 -0.30
C GLU A 62 8.63 11.92 -0.01
N LEU A 63 7.66 11.08 -0.41
CA LEU A 63 7.64 9.66 -0.03
C LEU A 63 8.23 8.77 -1.13
N SER A 64 9.18 7.93 -0.73
CA SER A 64 9.71 6.87 -1.60
C SER A 64 8.77 5.67 -1.60
N PHE A 65 7.78 5.69 -2.49
CA PHE A 65 6.81 4.60 -2.61
C PHE A 65 7.44 3.27 -3.07
N PRO A 66 6.84 2.12 -2.71
CA PRO A 66 7.24 0.82 -3.25
C PRO A 66 7.16 0.79 -4.78
N SER A 67 8.07 0.07 -5.43
CA SER A 67 8.11 0.02 -6.91
C SER A 67 6.80 -0.46 -7.52
N SER A 68 6.14 -1.44 -6.90
CA SER A 68 4.83 -1.97 -7.34
C SER A 68 3.73 -0.89 -7.38
N VAL A 69 3.78 0.08 -6.47
CA VAL A 69 2.84 1.22 -6.44
C VAL A 69 3.17 2.23 -7.53
N VAL A 70 4.46 2.53 -7.72
CA VAL A 70 4.91 3.44 -8.79
C VAL A 70 4.57 2.87 -10.17
N GLU A 71 4.89 1.60 -10.40
CA GLU A 71 4.57 0.88 -11.65
C GLU A 71 3.06 0.84 -11.91
N PHE A 72 2.25 0.61 -10.87
CA PHE A 72 0.78 0.68 -10.97
C PHE A 72 0.31 2.08 -11.40
N MET A 73 0.78 3.14 -10.76
CA MET A 73 0.38 4.51 -11.08
C MET A 73 0.85 4.99 -12.45
N GLN A 74 1.94 4.42 -12.96
CA GLN A 74 2.41 4.64 -14.33
C GLN A 74 1.60 3.86 -15.38
N GLY A 75 0.58 3.09 -14.97
CA GLY A 75 -0.26 2.30 -15.86
C GLY A 75 0.38 1.01 -16.37
N GLN A 76 1.50 0.57 -15.79
CA GLN A 76 2.21 -0.63 -16.24
C GLN A 76 1.45 -1.94 -15.95
N LEU A 77 0.45 -1.89 -15.06
CA LEU A 77 -0.41 -3.03 -14.72
C LEU A 77 -1.73 -3.06 -15.54
N GLY A 78 -1.88 -2.16 -16.52
CA GLY A 78 -3.07 -2.02 -17.37
C GLY A 78 -4.05 -0.94 -16.88
N GLN A 79 -4.82 -0.35 -17.79
CA GLN A 79 -5.98 0.49 -17.43
C GLN A 79 -7.04 -0.41 -16.79
N VAL A 80 -7.47 -0.07 -15.57
CA VAL A 80 -8.73 -0.55 -15.01
C VAL A 80 -9.90 0.20 -15.61
#